data_AF-A0A6L2P8U4-F1
#
_entry.id   AF-A0A6L2P8U4-F1
#
_cell.length_a   1.000
_cell.length_b   1.000
_cell.length_c   1.000
_cell.angle_alpha   90.00
_cell.angle_beta   90.00
_cell.angle_gamma   90.00
#
_symmetry.space_group_name_H-M   'P 1'
#
loop_
_entity.id
_entity.type
_entity.pdbx_description
1 polymer ?
#
loop_
_entity_poly.entity_id
_entity_poly.type
_entity_poly.pdbx_seq_one_letter_code
_entity_poly.pdbx_strand_id
1 'polypeptide(L)'
;MSTYIVAFVVSDLKNLSMHDGKNTVWLREDVLPQGKYAVSIAQAVMMLLENYTEIIYELPKVDQVAVPTLYFWAMENWGIVTETENTVLYKEGHSKAARKQDILFLVAHEFSHFWFGNLVTPKWWSYVWLNEGFATYYEYIISAK
;
A
#
# COMPACT_ATOMS: atom_id res chain seq x y z
N MET A 1 -1.62 17.87 4.69
CA MET A 1 -0.82 16.99 3.82
C MET A 1 0.05 17.83 2.88
N SER A 2 1.19 17.31 2.43
CA SER A 2 2.12 17.98 1.51
C SER A 2 1.71 17.82 0.05
N THR A 3 2.22 18.65 -0.87
CA THR A 3 1.80 18.63 -2.28
C THR A 3 2.21 17.36 -3.04
N TYR A 4 3.33 16.72 -2.67
CA TYR A 4 3.84 15.54 -3.38
C TYR A 4 2.95 14.28 -3.26
N ILE A 5 2.04 14.27 -2.29
CA ILE A 5 1.11 13.15 -2.04
C ILE A 5 -0.31 13.42 -2.56
N VAL A 6 -0.52 14.50 -3.32
CA VAL A 6 -1.77 14.70 -4.07
C VAL A 6 -1.83 13.67 -5.20
N ALA A 7 -2.92 12.90 -5.27
CA ALA A 7 -3.16 11.94 -6.35
C ALA A 7 -4.61 11.94 -6.82
N PHE A 8 -4.80 11.63 -8.09
CA PHE A 8 -6.08 11.30 -8.70
C PHE A 8 -5.82 10.37 -9.89
N VAL A 9 -6.78 9.49 -10.18
CA VAL A 9 -6.68 8.50 -11.26
C VAL A 9 -7.94 8.57 -12.11
N VAL A 10 -7.77 8.60 -13.43
CA VAL A 10 -8.87 8.50 -14.40
C VAL A 10 -8.64 7.23 -15.20
N SER A 11 -9.53 6.25 -15.04
CA SER A 11 -9.39 4.93 -15.67
C SER A 11 -10.73 4.20 -15.78
N ASP A 12 -10.70 3.06 -16.47
CA ASP A 12 -11.77 2.07 -16.55
C ASP A 12 -11.50 0.82 -15.68
N LEU A 13 -10.55 0.92 -14.74
CA LEU A 13 -10.18 -0.16 -13.82
C LEU A 13 -11.39 -0.67 -13.04
N LYS A 14 -11.36 -1.96 -12.71
CA LYS A 14 -12.33 -2.61 -11.82
C LYS A 14 -11.74 -2.71 -10.43
N ASN A 15 -12.61 -2.87 -9.44
CA ASN A 15 -12.19 -2.94 -8.05
C ASN A 15 -12.54 -4.27 -7.39
N LEU A 16 -11.78 -4.57 -6.35
CA LEU A 16 -12.00 -5.67 -5.44
C LEU A 16 -11.77 -5.15 -4.02
N SER A 17 -12.81 -5.22 -3.20
CA SER A 17 -12.77 -4.81 -1.80
C SER A 17 -13.08 -6.00 -0.89
N MET A 18 -12.54 -5.99 0.32
CA MET A 18 -12.94 -6.92 1.38
C MET A 18 -13.54 -6.13 2.56
N HIS A 19 -14.28 -6.84 3.40
CA HIS A 19 -14.92 -6.30 4.61
C HIS A 19 -15.85 -5.10 4.34
N ASP A 20 -15.66 -4.01 5.06
CA ASP A 20 -16.47 -2.79 5.04
C ASP A 20 -16.16 -1.85 3.86
N GLY A 21 -15.31 -2.28 2.93
CA GLY A 21 -14.93 -1.49 1.76
C GLY A 21 -13.84 -0.44 2.04
N LYS A 22 -13.26 -0.42 3.24
CA LYS A 22 -12.18 0.52 3.59
C LYS A 22 -10.89 0.27 2.83
N ASN A 23 -10.61 -0.97 2.45
CA ASN A 23 -9.43 -1.34 1.67
C ASN A 23 -9.88 -1.90 0.33
N THR A 24 -9.43 -1.26 -0.76
CA THR A 24 -9.84 -1.60 -2.11
C THR A 24 -8.64 -1.67 -3.03
N VAL A 25 -8.57 -2.71 -3.86
CA VAL A 25 -7.57 -2.85 -4.92
C VAL A 25 -8.24 -2.55 -6.26
N TRP A 26 -7.62 -1.70 -7.07
CA TRP A 26 -8.05 -1.34 -8.43
C TRP A 26 -7.09 -1.92 -9.46
N LEU A 27 -7.62 -2.70 -10.40
CA LEU A 27 -6.87 -3.47 -11.39
C LEU A 27 -7.64 -3.58 -12.71
N ARG A 28 -6.94 -3.95 -13.79
CA ARG A 28 -7.60 -4.34 -15.04
C ARG A 28 -8.44 -5.59 -14.83
N GLU A 29 -9.54 -5.68 -15.56
CA GLU A 29 -10.57 -6.70 -15.37
C GLU A 29 -10.04 -8.15 -15.53
N ASP A 30 -9.14 -8.36 -16.49
CA ASP A 30 -8.54 -9.67 -16.81
C ASP A 30 -7.64 -10.22 -15.70
N VAL A 31 -7.10 -9.35 -14.85
CA VAL A 31 -6.20 -9.72 -13.74
C VAL A 31 -6.79 -9.44 -12.35
N LEU A 32 -7.98 -8.86 -12.26
CA LEU A 32 -8.66 -8.50 -11.01
C LEU A 32 -8.66 -9.62 -9.94
N PRO A 33 -8.93 -10.90 -10.26
CA PRO A 33 -8.91 -11.96 -9.25
C PRO A 33 -7.54 -12.19 -8.59
N GLN A 34 -6.45 -11.74 -9.21
CA GLN A 34 -5.09 -11.89 -8.70
C GLN A 34 -4.73 -10.85 -7.63
N GLY A 35 -5.53 -9.78 -7.48
CA GLY A 35 -5.39 -8.79 -6.39
C GLY A 35 -6.00 -9.23 -5.05
N LYS A 36 -6.62 -10.42 -5.00
CA LYS A 36 -7.28 -10.95 -3.79
C LYS A 36 -6.34 -11.04 -2.58
N TYR A 37 -5.07 -11.39 -2.81
CA TYR A 37 -4.12 -11.50 -1.72
C TYR A 37 -3.79 -10.13 -1.11
N ALA A 38 -3.46 -9.13 -1.93
CA ALA A 38 -3.14 -7.77 -1.49
C ALA A 38 -4.28 -7.15 -0.65
N VAL A 39 -5.53 -7.24 -1.12
CA VAL A 39 -6.67 -6.71 -0.34
C VAL A 39 -6.89 -7.49 0.98
N SER A 40 -6.58 -8.79 1.00
CA SER A 40 -6.87 -9.65 2.16
C SER A 40 -5.95 -9.38 3.34
N ILE A 41 -4.73 -8.91 3.06
CA ILE A 41 -3.74 -8.57 4.09
C ILE A 41 -3.79 -7.09 4.50
N ALA A 42 -4.32 -6.21 3.65
CA ALA A 42 -4.33 -4.77 3.87
C ALA A 42 -4.96 -4.36 5.22
N GLN A 43 -6.10 -4.95 5.58
CA GLN A 43 -6.76 -4.65 6.85
C GLN A 43 -5.92 -5.10 8.06
N ALA A 44 -5.27 -6.26 7.97
CA ALA A 44 -4.42 -6.77 9.04
C ALA A 44 -3.17 -5.90 9.23
N VAL A 45 -2.51 -5.51 8.13
CA VAL A 45 -1.36 -4.58 8.13
C VAL A 45 -1.75 -3.26 8.76
N MET A 46 -2.88 -2.67 8.34
CA MET A 46 -3.39 -1.42 8.89
C MET A 46 -3.60 -1.52 10.41
N MET A 47 -4.31 -2.55 10.89
CA MET A 47 -4.55 -2.74 12.32
C MET A 47 -3.25 -2.92 13.13
N LEU A 48 -2.26 -3.62 12.57
CA LEU A 48 -0.97 -3.77 13.22
C LEU A 48 -0.24 -2.43 13.35
N LEU A 49 -0.25 -1.60 12.29
CA LEU A 49 0.35 -0.27 12.32
C LEU A 49 -0.36 0.66 13.31
N GLU A 50 -1.69 0.67 13.32
CA GLU A 50 -2.48 1.43 14.30
C GLU A 50 -2.13 1.02 15.75
N ASN A 51 -2.02 -0.28 16.00
CA ASN A 51 -1.66 -0.79 17.31
C ASN A 51 -0.20 -0.50 17.69
N TYR A 52 0.73 -0.50 16.73
CA TYR A 52 2.15 -0.20 16.98
C TYR A 52 2.42 1.29 17.23
N THR A 53 1.69 2.16 16.53
CA THR A 53 1.85 3.60 16.63
C THR A 53 0.94 4.23 17.68
N GLU A 54 -0.05 3.48 18.17
CA GLU A 54 -1.14 3.94 19.04
C GLU A 54 -1.94 5.12 18.43
N ILE A 55 -1.92 5.24 17.10
CA ILE A 55 -2.58 6.30 16.34
C ILE A 55 -3.43 5.63 15.26
N ILE A 56 -4.72 5.96 15.21
CA ILE A 56 -5.64 5.42 14.21
C ILE A 56 -5.41 6.06 12.83
N TYR A 57 -5.69 5.31 11.77
CA TYR A 57 -5.69 5.86 10.42
C TYR A 57 -6.90 6.79 10.21
N GLU A 58 -6.65 8.04 9.80
CA GLU A 58 -7.68 9.10 9.82
C GLU A 58 -8.65 9.06 8.63
N LEU A 59 -8.25 8.52 7.48
CA LEU A 59 -9.08 8.57 6.27
C LEU A 59 -10.08 7.40 6.23
N PRO A 60 -11.27 7.60 5.65
CA PRO A 60 -12.32 6.58 5.65
C PRO A 60 -12.02 5.38 4.74
N LYS A 61 -10.97 5.45 3.90
CA LYS A 61 -10.59 4.40 2.94
C LYS A 61 -9.13 4.50 2.52
N VAL A 62 -8.62 3.40 1.98
CA VAL A 62 -7.38 3.28 1.24
C VAL A 62 -7.65 2.54 -0.08
N ASP A 63 -7.24 3.14 -1.18
CA ASP A 63 -7.20 2.51 -2.49
C ASP A 63 -5.78 2.11 -2.85
N GLN A 64 -5.56 0.86 -3.26
CA GLN A 64 -4.36 0.36 -3.90
C GLN A 64 -4.62 0.31 -5.41
N VAL A 65 -4.07 1.24 -6.17
CA VAL A 65 -4.32 1.39 -7.61
C VAL A 65 -3.12 0.88 -8.39
N ALA A 66 -3.27 -0.32 -8.95
CA ALA A 66 -2.24 -0.94 -9.74
C ALA A 66 -2.35 -0.55 -11.23
N VAL A 67 -1.27 0.02 -11.76
CA VAL A 67 -1.16 0.46 -13.16
C VAL A 67 -0.02 -0.29 -13.88
N PRO A 68 -0.06 -0.41 -15.23
CA PRO A 68 0.93 -1.20 -15.96
C PRO A 68 2.39 -0.75 -15.79
N THR A 69 2.60 0.56 -15.68
CA THR A 69 3.94 1.16 -15.55
C THR A 69 3.92 2.37 -14.62
N LEU A 70 4.88 2.43 -13.71
CA LEU A 70 5.24 3.60 -12.91
C LEU A 70 6.76 3.77 -12.95
N TYR A 71 7.23 4.97 -12.63
CA TYR A 71 8.67 5.21 -12.48
C TYR A 71 9.25 4.49 -11.26
N PHE A 72 8.45 4.37 -10.19
CA PHE A 72 8.76 3.62 -8.97
C PHE A 72 7.88 2.35 -8.90
N TRP A 73 8.15 1.49 -7.92
CA TRP A 73 7.33 0.29 -7.68
C TRP A 73 5.95 0.65 -7.10
N ALA A 74 5.94 1.61 -6.17
CA ALA A 74 4.75 2.19 -5.57
C ALA A 74 5.01 3.64 -5.12
N MET A 75 3.95 4.31 -4.68
CA MET A 75 3.95 5.67 -4.14
C MET A 75 2.81 5.80 -3.12
N GLU A 76 3.12 6.40 -1.98
CA GLU A 76 2.32 6.38 -0.74
C GLU A 76 1.19 7.43 -0.69
N ASN A 77 0.67 7.89 -1.84
CA ASN A 77 -0.26 9.02 -1.85
C ASN A 77 -1.43 8.76 -0.89
N TRP A 78 -1.74 9.74 -0.03
CA TRP A 78 -2.52 9.47 1.18
C TRP A 78 -3.97 9.06 0.85
N GLY A 79 -4.27 7.78 1.07
CA GLY A 79 -5.57 7.18 0.73
C GLY A 79 -5.67 6.63 -0.70
N ILE A 80 -4.66 6.81 -1.55
CA ILE A 80 -4.54 6.22 -2.88
C ILE A 80 -3.08 5.79 -3.09
N VAL A 81 -2.70 4.60 -2.65
CA VAL A 81 -1.39 4.03 -2.98
C VAL A 81 -1.40 3.67 -4.46
N THR A 82 -0.51 4.26 -5.26
CA THR A 82 -0.35 3.87 -6.67
C THR A 82 0.82 2.94 -6.80
N GLU A 83 0.67 1.85 -7.54
CA GLU A 83 1.69 0.82 -7.63
C GLU A 83 1.69 0.12 -9.00
N THR A 84 2.71 -0.67 -9.27
CA THR A 84 2.76 -1.44 -10.53
C THR A 84 1.89 -2.69 -10.43
N GLU A 85 1.36 -3.21 -11.54
CA GLU A 85 0.67 -4.53 -11.50
C GLU A 85 1.57 -5.63 -10.92
N ASN A 86 2.87 -5.54 -11.21
CA ASN A 86 3.89 -6.43 -10.66
C ASN A 86 4.13 -6.26 -9.17
N THR A 87 3.34 -5.52 -8.41
CA THR A 87 3.40 -5.51 -6.93
C THR A 87 2.13 -6.00 -6.25
N VAL A 88 1.03 -6.19 -6.99
CA VAL A 88 -0.25 -6.67 -6.46
C VAL A 88 -0.56 -8.10 -6.90
N LEU A 89 -0.15 -8.47 -8.12
CA LEU A 89 -0.61 -9.71 -8.74
C LEU A 89 -0.04 -10.96 -8.06
N TYR A 90 -0.95 -11.82 -7.58
CA TYR A 90 -0.67 -13.15 -7.07
C TYR A 90 -1.66 -14.19 -7.64
N LYS A 91 -1.13 -15.27 -8.21
CA LYS A 91 -1.90 -16.39 -8.76
C LYS A 91 -1.56 -17.69 -8.03
N GLU A 92 -2.52 -18.23 -7.30
CA GLU A 92 -2.37 -19.50 -6.58
C GLU A 92 -1.98 -20.64 -7.55
N GLY A 93 -1.06 -21.50 -7.12
CA GLY A 93 -0.50 -22.59 -7.95
C GLY A 93 0.44 -22.16 -9.08
N HIS A 94 0.68 -20.86 -9.29
CA HIS A 94 1.60 -20.33 -10.33
C HIS A 94 2.68 -19.41 -9.73
N SER A 95 2.29 -18.48 -8.87
CA SER A 95 3.20 -17.58 -8.17
C SER A 95 3.98 -18.32 -7.08
N LYS A 96 5.26 -17.97 -6.93
CA LYS A 96 6.12 -18.52 -5.88
C LYS A 96 5.70 -18.01 -4.49
N ALA A 97 6.03 -18.74 -3.42
CA ALA A 97 5.75 -18.28 -2.05
C ALA A 97 6.39 -16.93 -1.72
N ALA A 98 7.62 -16.69 -2.21
CA ALA A 98 8.30 -15.39 -2.10
C ALA A 98 7.44 -14.22 -2.60
N ARG A 99 6.57 -14.46 -3.59
CA ARG A 99 5.67 -13.45 -4.12
C ARG A 99 4.68 -12.93 -3.09
N LYS A 100 4.16 -13.79 -2.21
CA LYS A 100 3.27 -13.36 -1.11
C LYS A 100 4.04 -12.46 -0.15
N GLN A 101 5.29 -12.81 0.14
CA GLN A 101 6.15 -12.02 1.00
C GLN A 101 6.45 -10.64 0.38
N ASP A 102 6.77 -10.57 -0.91
CA ASP A 102 7.02 -9.30 -1.60
C ASP A 102 5.79 -8.37 -1.55
N ILE A 103 4.59 -8.92 -1.79
CA ILE A 103 3.34 -8.15 -1.71
C ILE A 103 3.09 -7.67 -0.28
N LEU A 104 3.30 -8.53 0.72
CA LEU A 104 3.15 -8.16 2.13
C LEU A 104 4.13 -7.05 2.54
N PHE A 105 5.40 -7.16 2.13
CA PHE A 105 6.42 -6.16 2.42
C PHE A 105 6.03 -4.81 1.83
N LEU A 106 5.62 -4.77 0.56
CA LEU A 106 5.23 -3.52 -0.06
C LEU A 106 3.99 -2.91 0.59
N VAL A 107 2.93 -3.70 0.83
CA VAL A 107 1.72 -3.18 1.50
C VAL A 107 2.09 -2.62 2.89
N ALA A 108 2.97 -3.29 3.64
CA ALA A 108 3.45 -2.80 4.92
C ALA A 108 4.28 -1.52 4.79
N HIS A 109 5.14 -1.42 3.76
CA HIS A 109 5.96 -0.25 3.48
C HIS A 109 5.08 0.99 3.18
N GLU A 110 4.20 0.87 2.18
CA GLU A 110 3.34 1.95 1.73
C GLU A 110 2.35 2.39 2.81
N PHE A 111 1.84 1.45 3.60
CA PHE A 111 0.92 1.80 4.69
C PHE A 111 1.67 2.43 5.87
N SER A 112 2.93 2.08 6.10
CA SER A 112 3.76 2.73 7.13
C SER A 112 3.94 4.22 6.85
N HIS A 113 4.04 4.60 5.56
CA HIS A 113 4.12 6.01 5.17
C HIS A 113 2.89 6.84 5.56
N PHE A 114 1.74 6.22 5.83
CA PHE A 114 0.57 6.95 6.34
C PHE A 114 0.87 7.68 7.66
N TRP A 115 1.76 7.11 8.49
CA TRP A 115 2.32 7.78 9.66
C TRP A 115 3.63 8.49 9.34
N PHE A 116 4.57 7.78 8.69
CA PHE A 116 5.94 8.21 8.43
C PHE A 116 6.11 8.74 7.00
N GLY A 117 5.60 9.94 6.76
CA GLY A 117 5.67 10.63 5.48
C GLY A 117 4.45 11.47 5.20
N ASN A 118 3.26 10.94 5.52
CA ASN A 118 1.99 11.60 5.27
C ASN A 118 1.51 12.41 6.47
N LEU A 119 1.31 11.75 7.63
CA LEU A 119 0.96 12.42 8.89
C LEU A 119 2.12 13.27 9.41
N VAL A 120 3.32 12.68 9.48
CA VAL A 120 4.56 13.38 9.83
C VAL A 120 5.45 13.43 8.59
N THR A 121 5.49 14.58 7.92
CA THR A 121 6.32 14.78 6.73
C THR A 121 7.65 15.47 7.07
N PRO A 122 8.78 15.09 6.45
CA PRO A 122 10.05 15.79 6.61
C PRO A 122 9.93 17.24 6.15
N LYS A 123 10.56 18.13 6.90
CA LYS A 123 10.63 19.55 6.55
C LYS A 123 11.33 19.80 5.21
N TRP A 124 12.28 18.94 4.85
CA TRP A 124 13.04 19.03 3.62
C TRP A 124 13.57 17.66 3.18
N TRP A 125 13.85 17.51 1.88
CA TRP A 125 14.29 16.25 1.26
C TRP A 125 15.63 15.70 1.79
N SER A 126 16.48 16.54 2.37
CA SER A 126 17.68 16.04 3.07
C SER A 126 17.36 15.10 4.23
N TYR A 127 16.12 15.12 4.72
CA TYR A 127 15.60 14.26 5.77
C TYR A 127 14.64 13.18 5.25
N VAL A 128 14.69 12.85 3.95
CA VAL A 128 13.82 11.82 3.34
C VAL A 128 13.95 10.45 4.02
N TRP A 129 15.08 10.18 4.67
CA TRP A 129 15.27 8.97 5.47
C TRP A 129 14.26 8.84 6.64
N LEU A 130 13.64 9.95 7.09
CA LEU A 130 12.55 9.91 8.07
C LEU A 130 11.28 9.25 7.52
N ASN A 131 11.10 9.26 6.20
CA ASN A 131 10.03 8.51 5.53
C ASN A 131 10.53 7.09 5.26
N GLU A 132 11.44 6.97 4.30
CA GLU A 132 11.87 5.69 3.71
C GLU A 132 12.52 4.78 4.75
N GLY A 133 13.32 5.32 5.66
CA GLY A 133 13.99 4.54 6.69
C GLY A 133 13.00 3.95 7.69
N PHE A 134 11.97 4.70 8.07
CA PHE A 134 10.92 4.20 8.94
C PHE A 134 9.98 3.23 8.21
N ALA A 135 9.59 3.52 6.97
CA ALA A 135 8.79 2.61 6.17
C ALA A 135 9.48 1.26 5.98
N THR A 136 10.77 1.25 5.60
CA THR A 136 11.59 0.03 5.55
C THR A 136 11.66 -0.65 6.92
N TYR A 137 11.89 0.09 8.01
CA TYR A 137 11.96 -0.54 9.33
C TYR A 137 10.63 -1.23 9.71
N TYR A 138 9.50 -0.55 9.52
CA TYR A 138 8.19 -1.09 9.86
C TYR A 138 7.75 -2.21 8.92
N GLU A 139 8.17 -2.23 7.65
CA GLU A 139 7.86 -3.34 6.75
C GLU A 139 8.32 -4.68 7.31
N TYR A 140 9.52 -4.74 7.90
CA TYR A 140 10.07 -5.95 8.53
C TYR A 140 9.38 -6.27 9.87
N ILE A 141 9.04 -5.26 10.66
CA ILE A 141 8.37 -5.47 11.95
C ILE A 141 6.95 -6.01 11.76
N ILE A 142 6.20 -5.45 10.81
CA ILE A 142 4.80 -5.78 10.56
C ILE A 142 4.69 -7.14 9.86
N SER A 143 5.55 -7.40 8.88
CA SER A 143 5.53 -8.66 8.14
C SER A 143 6.05 -9.89 8.91
N ALA A 144 6.71 -9.67 10.06
CA ALA A 144 7.17 -10.74 10.94
C ALA A 144 6.09 -11.26 11.92
N LYS A 145 4.90 -10.67 11.93
CA LYS A 145 3.79 -11.03 12.83
C LYS A 145 2.70 -11.84 12.13
#